data_AF-A0A058Z0B6-F1
#
_entry.id   AF-A0A058Z0B6-F1
#
_cell.length_a   1.000
_cell.length_b   1.000
_cell.length_c   1.000
_cell.angle_alpha   90.00
_cell.angle_beta   90.00
_cell.angle_gamma   90.00
#
_symmetry.space_group_name_H-M   'P 1'
#
loop_
_entity.id
_entity.type
_entity.pdbx_description
1 polymer ?
#
loop_
_entity_poly.entity_id
_entity_poly.type
_entity_poly.pdbx_seq_one_letter_code
_entity_poly.pdbx_strand_id
1 'polypeptide(L)'
;MYTTPSGDACLPCHATCAECSSHRSSACTACPGTHVLDRGHCREACPALGFFQEGNVCTPCHGSCLSCGGPGADQCQLCPRSHIFHRDQCLADCPPSSTPLGGSCAECDDSCTACTGPNSNQCTACAPTAPQLWDGACLGDCPGGTFPETGSSMSLDTCLPCAPYCLECGGPAGAQCTRCIEGLVLHPVHGCVSSCGRGLVLMGNQCTACSPGCRHCEGSPEHCTQCPEGMLLGTAAGTCVPSCGQQEFADLATPSLARCVACHADCVSCERGSGSEHCTVCRPELAFLVGVGCVAACPEGHFKREGPLPGGHECARCADTCAACTGPEMAQCTRCVGDRLLMAEAGVCLPAGEDACPAGWHTDAAARRCLRCPEGCLSCDASVDDCEQCQLDRQLIRLLDRAPTEGTP
;
A
#
# COMPACT_ATOMS: atom_id res chain seq x y z
N MET A 1 -26.45 -104.81 -8.73
CA MET A 1 -25.70 -105.65 -9.69
C MET A 1 -25.62 -104.89 -11.00
N TYR A 2 -24.54 -105.02 -11.77
CA TYR A 2 -24.41 -104.41 -13.09
C TYR A 2 -24.20 -105.49 -14.16
N THR A 3 -24.66 -105.23 -15.39
CA THR A 3 -24.50 -106.14 -16.53
C THR A 3 -23.14 -105.94 -17.18
N THR A 4 -22.43 -107.03 -17.49
CA THR A 4 -21.18 -106.94 -18.26
C THR A 4 -21.42 -106.33 -19.65
N PRO A 5 -20.41 -105.68 -20.27
CA PRO A 5 -20.54 -105.17 -21.64
C PRO A 5 -20.91 -106.23 -22.68
N SER A 6 -20.69 -107.52 -22.37
CA SER A 6 -21.09 -108.66 -23.21
C SER A 6 -22.53 -109.13 -22.99
N GLY A 7 -23.21 -108.65 -21.95
CA GLY A 7 -24.60 -109.01 -21.62
C GLY A 7 -24.80 -110.34 -20.90
N ASP A 8 -23.73 -111.13 -20.68
CA ASP A 8 -23.84 -112.53 -20.26
C ASP A 8 -23.81 -112.77 -18.74
N ALA A 9 -23.48 -111.77 -17.91
CA ALA A 9 -23.40 -111.93 -16.46
C ALA A 9 -23.76 -110.67 -15.66
N CYS A 10 -24.38 -110.85 -14.50
CA CYS A 10 -24.63 -109.81 -13.50
C CYS A 10 -23.62 -109.93 -12.35
N LEU A 11 -22.79 -108.91 -12.15
CA LEU A 11 -21.80 -108.87 -11.07
C LEU A 11 -22.28 -107.94 -9.94
N PRO A 12 -21.95 -108.24 -8.67
CA PRO A 12 -22.27 -107.35 -7.56
C PRO A 12 -21.52 -106.01 -7.71
N CYS A 13 -22.11 -104.95 -7.15
CA CYS A 13 -21.44 -103.66 -7.05
C CYS A 13 -20.37 -103.70 -5.96
N HIS A 14 -19.44 -102.75 -5.98
CA HIS A 14 -18.56 -102.53 -4.84
C HIS A 14 -19.38 -102.28 -3.57
N ALA A 15 -18.91 -102.74 -2.41
CA ALA A 15 -19.66 -102.66 -1.14
C ALA A 15 -20.03 -101.24 -0.69
N THR A 16 -19.38 -100.21 -1.24
CA THR A 16 -19.67 -98.80 -0.98
C THR A 16 -20.82 -98.23 -1.83
N CYS A 17 -21.32 -98.96 -2.83
CA CYS A 17 -22.39 -98.51 -3.74
C CYS A 17 -23.68 -99.30 -3.49
N ALA A 18 -24.84 -98.65 -3.60
CA ALA A 18 -26.13 -99.35 -3.68
C ALA A 18 -26.42 -99.82 -5.12
N GLU A 19 -26.16 -98.95 -6.10
CA GLU A 19 -26.22 -99.25 -7.53
C GLU A 19 -24.93 -98.78 -8.22
N CYS A 20 -24.55 -99.41 -9.33
CA CYS A 20 -23.29 -99.14 -10.02
C CYS A 20 -23.35 -99.45 -11.52
N SER A 21 -22.46 -98.81 -12.28
CA SER A 21 -22.21 -99.12 -13.69
C SER A 21 -21.03 -100.07 -13.90
N SER A 22 -20.18 -100.27 -12.88
CA SER A 22 -19.12 -101.29 -12.86
C SER A 22 -18.78 -101.71 -11.42
N HIS A 23 -17.94 -102.74 -11.26
CA HIS A 23 -17.46 -103.20 -9.94
C HIS A 23 -16.53 -102.19 -9.23
N ARG A 24 -16.13 -101.08 -9.86
CA ARG A 24 -15.21 -100.12 -9.23
C ARG A 24 -15.93 -99.27 -8.17
N SER A 25 -15.22 -98.93 -7.10
CA SER A 25 -15.71 -98.02 -6.04
C SER A 25 -15.94 -96.57 -6.51
N SER A 26 -15.51 -96.24 -7.73
CA SER A 26 -15.69 -94.95 -8.42
C SER A 26 -16.79 -94.97 -9.48
N ALA A 27 -17.57 -96.06 -9.57
CA ALA A 27 -18.59 -96.26 -10.59
C ALA A 27 -19.98 -96.47 -9.97
N CYS A 28 -20.24 -95.88 -8.81
CA CYS A 28 -21.57 -95.89 -8.19
C CYS A 28 -22.54 -95.02 -9.00
N THR A 29 -23.80 -95.44 -9.11
CA THR A 29 -24.92 -94.66 -9.65
C THR A 29 -25.96 -94.31 -8.58
N ALA A 30 -25.98 -95.04 -7.45
CA ALA A 30 -26.76 -94.71 -6.26
C ALA A 30 -26.01 -95.12 -4.99
N CYS A 31 -26.23 -94.38 -3.90
CA CYS A 31 -25.51 -94.55 -2.63
C CYS A 31 -26.41 -95.13 -1.53
N PRO A 32 -25.85 -95.95 -0.62
CA PRO A 32 -26.61 -96.57 0.46
C PRO A 32 -26.89 -95.57 1.61
N GLY A 33 -28.10 -95.62 2.16
CA GLY A 33 -28.49 -94.83 3.33
C GLY A 33 -28.51 -93.32 3.06
N THR A 34 -27.80 -92.55 3.88
CA THR A 34 -27.70 -91.08 3.80
C THR A 34 -26.45 -90.59 3.07
N HIS A 35 -25.69 -91.50 2.42
CA HIS A 35 -24.51 -91.12 1.66
C HIS A 35 -24.89 -90.39 0.37
N VAL A 36 -24.05 -89.45 -0.04
CA VAL A 36 -24.22 -88.64 -1.24
C VAL A 36 -23.30 -89.09 -2.36
N LEU A 37 -23.76 -88.98 -3.60
CA LEU A 37 -23.02 -89.33 -4.81
C LEU A 37 -22.18 -88.14 -5.29
N ASP A 38 -20.85 -88.26 -5.27
CA ASP A 38 -19.88 -87.32 -5.86
C ASP A 38 -19.07 -88.02 -6.97
N ARG A 39 -19.34 -87.66 -8.23
CA ARG A 39 -18.58 -88.13 -9.41
C ARG A 39 -18.28 -89.64 -9.40
N GLY A 40 -19.29 -90.45 -9.05
CA GLY A 40 -19.21 -91.91 -9.00
C GLY A 40 -18.74 -92.52 -7.68
N HIS A 41 -18.46 -91.71 -6.66
CA HIS A 41 -18.12 -92.15 -5.30
C HIS A 41 -19.24 -91.81 -4.31
N CYS A 42 -19.49 -92.69 -3.35
CA CYS A 42 -20.38 -92.41 -2.22
C CYS A 42 -19.59 -91.83 -1.04
N ARG A 43 -20.02 -90.67 -0.54
CA ARG A 43 -19.40 -89.94 0.58
C ARG A 43 -20.44 -89.62 1.65
N GLU A 44 -19.98 -89.29 2.87
CA GLU A 44 -20.86 -88.90 3.97
C GLU A 44 -21.47 -87.49 3.77
N ALA A 45 -20.73 -86.59 3.13
CA ALA A 45 -21.18 -85.25 2.79
C ALA A 45 -20.48 -84.75 1.52
N CYS A 46 -21.08 -83.76 0.86
CA CYS A 46 -20.45 -83.09 -0.28
C CYS A 46 -19.24 -82.26 0.16
N PRO A 47 -18.22 -82.10 -0.69
CA PRO A 47 -17.11 -81.20 -0.42
C PRO A 47 -17.63 -79.79 -0.10
N ALA A 48 -17.20 -79.20 1.02
CA ALA A 48 -17.68 -77.90 1.47
C ALA A 48 -17.37 -76.74 0.49
N LEU A 49 -16.38 -76.92 -0.38
CA LEU A 49 -16.00 -75.95 -1.41
C LEU A 49 -16.32 -76.51 -2.80
N GLY A 50 -16.93 -75.69 -3.64
CA GLY A 50 -17.25 -75.99 -5.04
C GLY A 50 -18.46 -76.90 -5.29
N PHE A 51 -19.08 -77.47 -4.25
CA PHE A 51 -20.25 -78.35 -4.38
C PHE A 51 -21.28 -78.07 -3.29
N PHE A 52 -22.55 -78.32 -3.60
CA PHE A 52 -23.65 -78.36 -2.64
C PHE A 52 -24.42 -79.68 -2.79
N GLN A 53 -25.22 -80.02 -1.79
CA GLN A 53 -26.03 -81.23 -1.80
C GLN A 53 -27.43 -80.93 -2.37
N GLU A 54 -27.75 -81.55 -3.50
CA GLU A 54 -29.09 -81.55 -4.09
C GLU A 54 -29.68 -82.96 -3.99
N GLY A 55 -30.55 -83.16 -2.99
CA GLY A 55 -31.02 -84.51 -2.65
C GLY A 55 -29.88 -85.39 -2.14
N ASN A 56 -29.56 -86.49 -2.84
CA ASN A 56 -28.47 -87.42 -2.51
C ASN A 56 -27.29 -87.31 -3.49
N VAL A 57 -27.17 -86.22 -4.24
CA VAL A 57 -26.11 -85.99 -5.23
C VAL A 57 -25.37 -84.69 -4.91
N CYS A 58 -24.05 -84.70 -5.11
CA CYS A 58 -23.24 -83.50 -5.03
C CYS A 58 -23.23 -82.78 -6.38
N THR A 59 -23.86 -81.62 -6.40
CA THR A 59 -23.98 -80.79 -7.60
C THR A 59 -22.95 -79.65 -7.50
N PRO A 60 -22.21 -79.33 -8.58
CA PRO A 60 -21.23 -78.25 -8.53
C PRO A 60 -21.92 -76.89 -8.34
N CYS A 61 -21.26 -76.00 -7.61
CA CYS A 61 -21.64 -74.59 -7.51
C CYS A 61 -21.50 -73.87 -8.85
N HIS A 62 -22.17 -72.73 -9.00
CA HIS A 62 -21.88 -71.80 -10.08
C HIS A 62 -20.40 -71.37 -10.03
N GLY A 63 -19.76 -71.18 -11.19
CA GLY A 63 -18.32 -70.90 -11.29
C GLY A 63 -17.87 -69.57 -10.67
N SER A 64 -18.80 -68.68 -10.31
CA SER A 64 -18.52 -67.44 -9.58
C SER A 64 -18.37 -67.64 -8.06
N CYS A 65 -18.81 -68.77 -7.51
CA CYS A 65 -18.81 -69.03 -6.07
C CYS A 65 -17.65 -69.95 -5.65
N LEU A 66 -17.11 -69.76 -4.45
CA LEU A 66 -16.21 -70.71 -3.81
C LEU A 66 -16.99 -71.79 -3.02
N SER A 67 -18.12 -71.41 -2.41
CA SER A 67 -19.13 -72.32 -1.84
C SER A 67 -20.52 -71.73 -2.07
N CYS A 68 -21.56 -72.58 -2.08
CA CYS A 68 -22.91 -72.18 -2.44
C CYS A 68 -23.98 -72.99 -1.69
N GLY A 69 -25.17 -72.41 -1.54
CA GLY A 69 -26.37 -73.11 -1.07
C GLY A 69 -27.20 -73.74 -2.19
N GLY A 70 -26.87 -73.45 -3.45
CA GLY A 70 -27.55 -73.97 -4.63
C GLY A 70 -26.80 -73.66 -5.93
N PRO A 71 -27.36 -74.01 -7.11
CA PRO A 71 -26.63 -73.95 -8.37
C PRO A 71 -26.57 -72.55 -9.00
N GLY A 72 -27.33 -71.58 -8.46
CA GLY A 72 -27.40 -70.21 -8.99
C GLY A 72 -26.18 -69.35 -8.67
N ALA A 73 -25.94 -68.32 -9.48
CA ALA A 73 -24.90 -67.31 -9.24
C ALA A 73 -25.24 -66.37 -8.05
N ASP A 74 -26.51 -66.36 -7.63
CA ASP A 74 -27.15 -65.62 -6.55
C ASP A 74 -27.36 -66.47 -5.28
N GLN A 75 -26.71 -67.61 -5.21
CA GLN A 75 -26.79 -68.55 -4.09
C GLN A 75 -25.40 -68.85 -3.53
N CYS A 76 -24.45 -67.93 -3.69
CA CYS A 76 -23.11 -68.06 -3.16
C CYS A 76 -23.12 -67.86 -1.64
N GLN A 77 -22.30 -68.63 -0.91
CA GLN A 77 -22.07 -68.47 0.52
C GLN A 77 -20.67 -67.93 0.82
N LEU A 78 -19.69 -68.24 -0.04
CA LEU A 78 -18.32 -67.72 0.03
C LEU A 78 -17.83 -67.39 -1.37
N CYS A 79 -17.11 -66.27 -1.49
CA CYS A 79 -16.52 -65.81 -2.73
C CYS A 79 -15.05 -66.23 -2.87
N PRO A 80 -14.57 -66.42 -4.12
CA PRO A 80 -13.14 -66.47 -4.40
C PRO A 80 -12.44 -65.19 -3.91
N ARG A 81 -11.14 -65.26 -3.60
CA ARG A 81 -10.38 -64.10 -3.07
C ARG A 81 -10.38 -62.86 -3.98
N SER A 82 -10.67 -63.03 -5.27
CA SER A 82 -10.72 -61.94 -6.26
C SER A 82 -12.11 -61.27 -6.36
N HIS A 83 -13.10 -61.73 -5.60
CA HIS A 83 -14.47 -61.22 -5.66
C HIS A 83 -14.95 -60.77 -4.29
N ILE A 84 -15.91 -59.85 -4.30
CA ILE A 84 -16.51 -59.24 -3.12
C ILE A 84 -17.92 -59.82 -2.95
N PHE A 85 -18.26 -60.17 -1.72
CA PHE A 85 -19.58 -60.69 -1.39
C PHE A 85 -20.62 -59.56 -1.30
N HIS A 86 -21.71 -59.66 -2.04
CA HIS A 86 -22.84 -58.74 -1.98
C HIS A 86 -24.16 -59.45 -2.28
N ARG A 87 -25.10 -59.47 -1.33
CA ARG A 87 -26.46 -60.04 -1.47
C ARG A 87 -26.46 -61.43 -2.15
N ASP A 88 -25.73 -62.38 -1.56
CA ASP A 88 -25.57 -63.78 -2.01
C ASP A 88 -24.90 -63.96 -3.39
N GLN A 89 -24.29 -62.90 -3.93
CA GLN A 89 -23.52 -62.91 -5.18
C GLN A 89 -22.05 -62.53 -4.94
N CYS A 90 -21.19 -63.01 -5.83
CA CYS A 90 -19.77 -62.66 -5.87
C CYS A 90 -19.52 -61.71 -7.04
N LEU A 91 -19.24 -60.45 -6.72
CA LEU A 91 -19.03 -59.38 -7.71
C LEU A 91 -17.54 -59.07 -7.86
N ALA A 92 -17.14 -58.57 -9.03
CA ALA A 92 -15.77 -58.08 -9.24
C ALA A 92 -15.52 -56.77 -8.48
N ASP A 93 -16.53 -55.90 -8.44
CA ASP A 93 -16.54 -54.60 -7.76
C ASP A 93 -17.90 -54.36 -7.10
N CYS A 94 -17.92 -53.46 -6.11
CA CYS A 94 -19.16 -53.07 -5.46
C CYS A 94 -20.05 -52.20 -6.36
N PRO A 95 -21.39 -52.32 -6.25
CA PRO A 95 -22.29 -51.46 -7.00
C PRO A 95 -22.12 -49.97 -6.62
N PRO A 96 -22.61 -49.03 -7.46
CA PRO A 96 -22.65 -47.61 -7.12
C PRO A 96 -23.27 -47.40 -5.73
N SER A 97 -22.89 -46.33 -5.01
CA SER A 97 -23.28 -46.06 -3.61
C SER A 97 -22.84 -47.11 -2.58
N SER A 98 -21.83 -47.92 -2.90
CA SER A 98 -21.20 -48.83 -1.94
C SER A 98 -19.70 -48.99 -2.20
N THR A 99 -18.98 -49.49 -1.20
CA THR A 99 -17.52 -49.58 -1.22
C THR A 99 -17.02 -50.88 -0.59
N PRO A 100 -15.94 -51.48 -1.10
CA PRO A 100 -15.41 -52.73 -0.56
C PRO A 100 -14.83 -52.53 0.85
N LEU A 101 -15.41 -53.22 1.83
CA LEU A 101 -14.96 -53.22 3.21
C LEU A 101 -14.98 -54.66 3.76
N GLY A 102 -13.79 -55.18 4.12
CA GLY A 102 -13.67 -56.50 4.75
C GLY A 102 -14.08 -57.69 3.87
N GLY A 103 -14.02 -57.56 2.54
CA GLY A 103 -14.43 -58.61 1.59
C GLY A 103 -15.94 -58.62 1.26
N SER A 104 -16.68 -57.63 1.74
CA SER A 104 -18.08 -57.38 1.41
C SER A 104 -18.30 -55.93 0.98
N CYS A 105 -19.42 -55.63 0.33
CA CYS A 105 -19.78 -54.24 0.03
C CYS A 105 -20.50 -53.60 1.23
N ALA A 106 -19.97 -52.47 1.70
CA ALA A 106 -20.63 -51.60 2.67
C ALA A 106 -21.30 -50.44 1.94
N GLU A 107 -22.55 -50.11 2.31
CA GLU A 107 -23.26 -48.97 1.73
C GLU A 107 -22.65 -47.66 2.23
N CYS A 108 -22.67 -46.64 1.37
CA CYS A 108 -22.26 -45.29 1.72
C CYS A 108 -23.29 -44.62 2.65
N ASP A 109 -22.88 -43.53 3.32
CA ASP A 109 -23.81 -42.65 4.02
C ASP A 109 -24.79 -42.00 3.03
N ASP A 110 -26.03 -41.73 3.47
CA ASP A 110 -27.09 -41.15 2.63
C ASP A 110 -26.71 -39.79 2.01
N SER A 111 -25.73 -39.09 2.59
CA SER A 111 -25.23 -37.82 2.06
C SER A 111 -24.37 -37.95 0.80
N CYS A 112 -23.93 -39.16 0.41
CA CYS A 112 -23.07 -39.35 -0.76
C CYS A 112 -23.48 -40.46 -1.74
N THR A 113 -23.12 -40.26 -3.01
CA THR A 113 -23.35 -41.21 -4.12
C THR A 113 -22.17 -42.14 -4.36
N ALA A 114 -20.98 -41.77 -3.89
CA ALA A 114 -19.78 -42.61 -3.85
C ALA A 114 -18.94 -42.32 -2.61
N CYS A 115 -18.25 -43.34 -2.08
CA CYS A 115 -17.48 -43.25 -0.84
C CYS A 115 -16.30 -44.23 -0.80
N THR A 116 -15.35 -43.94 0.10
CA THR A 116 -14.24 -44.82 0.48
C THR A 116 -14.55 -45.66 1.74
N GLY A 117 -15.64 -45.34 2.42
CA GLY A 117 -16.13 -46.08 3.59
C GLY A 117 -17.54 -45.62 3.98
N PRO A 118 -18.16 -46.29 4.96
CA PRO A 118 -19.58 -46.09 5.28
C PRO A 118 -19.89 -44.82 6.09
N ASN A 119 -18.86 -44.07 6.53
CA ASN A 119 -19.06 -42.89 7.37
C ASN A 119 -19.29 -41.63 6.54
N SER A 120 -20.03 -40.66 7.09
CA SER A 120 -20.38 -39.38 6.45
C SER A 120 -19.19 -38.47 6.10
N ASN A 121 -17.98 -38.79 6.57
CA ASN A 121 -16.73 -38.09 6.27
C ASN A 121 -15.79 -38.88 5.33
N GLN A 122 -16.31 -39.93 4.69
CA GLN A 122 -15.56 -40.79 3.76
C GLN A 122 -16.13 -40.73 2.33
N CYS A 123 -16.87 -39.67 2.02
CA CYS A 123 -17.52 -39.47 0.73
C CYS A 123 -16.51 -38.99 -0.33
N THR A 124 -16.76 -39.39 -1.57
CA THR A 124 -15.98 -38.96 -2.76
C THR A 124 -16.84 -38.30 -3.84
N ALA A 125 -18.15 -38.50 -3.79
CA ALA A 125 -19.12 -37.79 -4.63
C ALA A 125 -20.41 -37.57 -3.83
N CYS A 126 -20.96 -36.36 -3.88
CA CYS A 126 -22.07 -35.98 -3.01
C CYS A 126 -23.45 -36.24 -3.63
N ALA A 127 -24.45 -36.36 -2.76
CA ALA A 127 -25.84 -36.38 -3.18
C ALA A 127 -26.34 -34.95 -3.50
N PRO A 128 -27.36 -34.79 -4.37
CA PRO A 128 -27.91 -33.47 -4.72
C PRO A 128 -28.46 -32.66 -3.53
N THR A 129 -28.77 -33.32 -2.41
CA THR A 129 -29.23 -32.68 -1.17
C THR A 129 -28.12 -31.94 -0.42
N ALA A 130 -26.86 -32.32 -0.64
CA ALA A 130 -25.68 -31.75 0.00
C ALA A 130 -24.51 -31.75 -1.01
N PRO A 131 -24.57 -30.92 -2.07
CA PRO A 131 -23.72 -31.07 -3.23
C PRO A 131 -22.24 -30.69 -2.99
N GLN A 132 -21.89 -30.08 -1.86
CA GLN A 132 -20.55 -29.53 -1.65
C GLN A 132 -19.65 -30.49 -0.85
N LEU A 133 -18.66 -31.10 -1.49
CA LEU A 133 -17.65 -31.96 -0.88
C LEU A 133 -16.53 -31.11 -0.23
N TRP A 134 -16.30 -31.35 1.04
CA TRP A 134 -15.19 -30.75 1.79
C TRP A 134 -14.66 -31.75 2.83
N ASP A 135 -13.36 -32.04 2.77
CA ASP A 135 -12.67 -32.95 3.71
C ASP A 135 -13.38 -34.30 3.90
N GLY A 136 -13.87 -34.87 2.78
CA GLY A 136 -14.60 -36.15 2.76
C GLY A 136 -16.05 -36.07 3.23
N ALA A 137 -16.56 -34.91 3.62
CA ALA A 137 -17.96 -34.71 4.01
C ALA A 137 -18.75 -33.91 2.96
N CYS A 138 -20.01 -34.26 2.80
CA CYS A 138 -20.95 -33.57 1.91
C CYS A 138 -21.78 -32.54 2.68
N LEU A 139 -21.79 -31.30 2.19
CA LEU A 139 -22.39 -30.13 2.84
C LEU A 139 -23.37 -29.43 1.90
N GLY A 140 -24.33 -28.70 2.47
CA GLY A 140 -25.23 -27.84 1.68
C GLY A 140 -24.51 -26.62 1.09
N ASP A 141 -23.62 -26.01 1.88
CA ASP A 141 -22.82 -24.84 1.52
C ASP A 141 -21.36 -25.05 1.93
N CYS A 142 -20.45 -24.42 1.19
CA CYS A 142 -19.03 -24.44 1.54
C CYS A 142 -18.77 -23.71 2.88
N PRO A 143 -17.95 -24.28 3.78
CA PRO A 143 -17.63 -23.65 5.05
C PRO A 143 -16.81 -22.37 4.86
N GLY A 144 -16.80 -21.50 5.88
CA GLY A 144 -16.00 -20.28 5.86
C GLY A 144 -14.51 -20.55 5.59
N GLY A 145 -13.88 -19.69 4.79
CA GLY A 145 -12.53 -19.86 4.28
C GLY A 145 -12.42 -20.75 3.04
N THR A 146 -13.56 -21.14 2.45
CA THR A 146 -13.62 -21.90 1.21
C THR A 146 -14.65 -21.32 0.24
N PHE A 147 -14.57 -21.71 -1.03
CA PHE A 147 -15.50 -21.29 -2.08
C PHE A 147 -15.82 -22.46 -3.03
N PRO A 148 -17.01 -22.49 -3.65
CA PRO A 148 -17.37 -23.51 -4.63
C PRO A 148 -16.62 -23.32 -5.95
N GLU A 149 -16.08 -24.39 -6.52
CA GLU A 149 -15.42 -24.32 -7.83
C GLU A 149 -16.43 -24.09 -8.97
N THR A 150 -16.62 -22.84 -9.39
CA THR A 150 -17.44 -22.51 -10.55
C THR A 150 -16.59 -22.45 -11.82
N GLY A 151 -16.67 -23.47 -12.69
CA GLY A 151 -16.36 -23.27 -14.11
C GLY A 151 -15.27 -24.14 -14.77
N SER A 152 -15.01 -25.38 -14.34
CA SER A 152 -14.19 -26.31 -15.14
C SER A 152 -14.53 -27.78 -14.88
N SER A 153 -15.31 -28.40 -15.79
CA SER A 153 -15.38 -29.85 -16.04
C SER A 153 -15.60 -30.81 -14.85
N MET A 154 -16.83 -31.33 -14.73
CA MET A 154 -17.19 -32.62 -14.09
C MET A 154 -16.96 -32.83 -12.58
N SER A 155 -16.53 -31.82 -11.82
CA SER A 155 -16.49 -31.87 -10.35
C SER A 155 -17.02 -30.56 -9.73
N LEU A 156 -18.28 -30.21 -10.03
CA LEU A 156 -18.95 -28.98 -9.55
C LEU A 156 -19.20 -28.92 -8.03
N ASP A 157 -18.70 -29.93 -7.31
CA ASP A 157 -19.15 -30.34 -6.00
C ASP A 157 -17.99 -30.34 -5.02
N THR A 158 -16.93 -29.54 -5.21
CA THR A 158 -15.79 -29.50 -4.28
C THR A 158 -15.51 -28.07 -3.84
N CYS A 159 -15.42 -27.89 -2.52
CA CYS A 159 -15.01 -26.62 -1.93
C CYS A 159 -13.48 -26.47 -2.02
N LEU A 160 -13.03 -25.32 -2.50
CA LEU A 160 -11.62 -24.98 -2.59
C LEU A 160 -11.26 -23.93 -1.53
N PRO A 161 -10.04 -23.97 -0.96
CA PRO A 161 -9.62 -22.99 0.04
C PRO A 161 -9.44 -21.60 -0.56
N CYS A 162 -9.83 -20.58 0.20
CA CYS A 162 -9.51 -19.19 -0.09
C CYS A 162 -8.01 -18.90 0.07
N ALA A 163 -7.57 -17.73 -0.40
CA ALA A 163 -6.26 -17.20 -0.07
C ALA A 163 -6.05 -17.11 1.46
N PRO A 164 -4.79 -17.17 1.96
CA PRO A 164 -4.50 -17.07 3.39
C PRO A 164 -5.16 -15.87 4.05
N TYR A 165 -5.68 -16.09 5.26
CA TYR A 165 -6.34 -15.08 6.10
C TYR A 165 -7.67 -14.51 5.56
N CYS A 166 -8.21 -15.10 4.50
CA CYS A 166 -9.52 -14.74 3.94
C CYS A 166 -10.63 -15.65 4.51
N LEU A 167 -11.69 -15.05 5.05
CA LEU A 167 -12.89 -15.73 5.56
C LEU A 167 -13.93 -16.02 4.48
N GLU A 168 -14.06 -15.15 3.49
CA GLU A 168 -14.99 -15.31 2.37
C GLU A 168 -14.31 -14.85 1.08
N CYS A 169 -14.42 -15.65 0.03
CA CYS A 169 -13.81 -15.34 -1.26
C CYS A 169 -14.68 -15.85 -2.40
N GLY A 170 -14.53 -15.23 -3.57
CA GLY A 170 -15.09 -15.73 -4.83
C GLY A 170 -14.10 -16.58 -5.64
N GLY A 171 -12.92 -16.86 -5.08
CA GLY A 171 -11.86 -17.58 -5.76
C GLY A 171 -10.55 -17.65 -4.96
N PRO A 172 -9.53 -18.35 -5.49
CA PRO A 172 -8.31 -18.63 -4.75
C PRO A 172 -7.34 -17.44 -4.70
N ALA A 173 -7.54 -16.40 -5.54
CA ALA A 173 -6.65 -15.25 -5.57
C ALA A 173 -6.99 -14.26 -4.44
N GLY A 174 -5.95 -13.60 -3.89
CA GLY A 174 -6.14 -12.59 -2.83
C GLY A 174 -7.09 -11.45 -3.23
N ALA A 175 -7.02 -11.00 -4.49
CA ALA A 175 -7.93 -9.99 -5.04
C ALA A 175 -9.41 -10.41 -5.08
N GLN A 176 -9.70 -11.71 -4.94
CA GLN A 176 -11.06 -12.26 -4.90
C GLN A 176 -11.55 -12.46 -3.44
N CYS A 177 -10.79 -12.03 -2.45
CA CYS A 177 -11.23 -12.02 -1.06
C CYS A 177 -12.25 -10.91 -0.82
N THR A 178 -13.34 -11.21 -0.11
CA THR A 178 -14.39 -10.25 0.24
C THR A 178 -14.41 -9.95 1.74
N ARG A 179 -13.94 -10.89 2.58
CA ARG A 179 -13.89 -10.69 4.05
C ARG A 179 -12.62 -11.29 4.65
N CYS A 180 -11.95 -10.52 5.49
CA CYS A 180 -10.74 -10.92 6.20
C CYS A 180 -11.05 -11.45 7.59
N ILE A 181 -10.13 -12.27 8.13
CA ILE A 181 -10.11 -12.56 9.57
C ILE A 181 -9.93 -11.27 10.39
N GLU A 182 -10.29 -11.34 11.67
CA GLU A 182 -10.21 -10.20 12.59
C GLU A 182 -8.80 -9.61 12.66
N GLY A 183 -8.71 -8.28 12.68
CA GLY A 183 -7.44 -7.55 12.77
C GLY A 183 -6.71 -7.33 11.44
N LEU A 184 -7.25 -7.81 10.31
CA LEU A 184 -6.72 -7.57 8.98
C LEU A 184 -7.67 -6.73 8.12
N VAL A 185 -7.10 -6.05 7.13
CA VAL A 185 -7.80 -5.15 6.22
C VAL A 185 -7.73 -5.66 4.78
N LEU A 186 -8.75 -5.35 3.99
CA LEU A 186 -8.84 -5.84 2.62
C LEU A 186 -7.98 -5.01 1.66
N HIS A 187 -6.99 -5.62 1.03
CA HIS A 187 -6.15 -5.05 -0.01
C HIS A 187 -6.67 -5.44 -1.40
N PRO A 188 -6.80 -4.49 -2.35
CA PRO A 188 -7.40 -4.75 -3.67
C PRO A 188 -6.64 -5.79 -4.51
N VAL A 189 -5.35 -5.99 -4.24
CA VAL A 189 -4.48 -6.91 -5.00
C VAL A 189 -4.05 -8.12 -4.17
N HIS A 190 -3.86 -7.95 -2.86
CA HIS A 190 -3.16 -8.91 -2.03
C HIS A 190 -4.08 -9.68 -1.08
N GLY A 191 -5.39 -9.39 -1.11
CA GLY A 191 -6.33 -9.95 -0.14
C GLY A 191 -6.10 -9.34 1.23
N CYS A 192 -5.99 -10.16 2.27
CA CYS A 192 -5.95 -9.67 3.64
C CYS A 192 -4.53 -9.32 4.08
N VAL A 193 -4.33 -8.08 4.54
CA VAL A 193 -3.04 -7.55 4.98
C VAL A 193 -3.17 -6.83 6.32
N SER A 194 -2.07 -6.73 7.08
CA SER A 194 -2.04 -5.97 8.35
C SER A 194 -1.89 -4.46 8.16
N SER A 195 -1.42 -4.03 6.98
CA SER A 195 -1.23 -2.62 6.64
C SER A 195 -1.33 -2.42 5.13
N CYS A 196 -1.95 -1.33 4.69
CA CYS A 196 -2.15 -1.04 3.27
C CYS A 196 -0.86 -0.75 2.48
N GLY A 197 0.24 -0.43 3.16
CA GLY A 197 1.50 -0.12 2.50
C GLY A 197 1.52 1.28 1.86
N ARG A 198 2.48 1.52 0.95
CA ARG A 198 2.66 2.83 0.29
C ARG A 198 1.66 3.01 -0.84
N GLY A 199 1.16 4.25 -1.00
CA GLY A 199 0.20 4.59 -2.06
C GLY A 199 -1.24 4.17 -1.77
N LEU A 200 -1.51 3.60 -0.60
CA LEU A 200 -2.86 3.28 -0.14
C LEU A 200 -3.09 3.78 1.29
N VAL A 201 -4.35 4.07 1.60
CA VAL A 201 -4.82 4.50 2.92
C VAL A 201 -5.98 3.60 3.36
N LEU A 202 -6.11 3.38 4.68
CA LEU A 202 -7.20 2.61 5.24
C LEU A 202 -8.49 3.45 5.26
N MET A 203 -9.52 2.98 4.58
CA MET A 203 -10.87 3.54 4.57
C MET A 203 -11.86 2.50 5.11
N GLY A 204 -12.27 2.65 6.37
CA GLY A 204 -13.08 1.64 7.05
C GLY A 204 -12.28 0.36 7.26
N ASN A 205 -12.62 -0.70 6.51
CA ASN A 205 -11.93 -2.00 6.57
C ASN A 205 -11.25 -2.40 5.25
N GLN A 206 -11.03 -1.44 4.35
CA GLN A 206 -10.44 -1.67 3.04
C GLN A 206 -9.36 -0.64 2.72
N CYS A 207 -8.32 -1.08 2.01
CA CYS A 207 -7.27 -0.22 1.50
C CYS A 207 -7.71 0.45 0.21
N THR A 208 -7.71 1.78 0.19
CA THR A 208 -8.05 2.60 -0.97
C THR A 208 -6.80 3.29 -1.48
N ALA A 209 -6.65 3.35 -2.80
CA ALA A 209 -5.52 4.06 -3.42
C ALA A 209 -5.58 5.56 -3.10
N CYS A 210 -4.41 6.18 -2.93
CA CYS A 210 -4.30 7.64 -2.86
C CYS A 210 -4.76 8.29 -4.18
N SER A 211 -5.12 9.57 -4.13
CA SER A 211 -5.48 10.34 -5.31
C SER A 211 -4.36 10.32 -6.37
N PRO A 212 -4.71 10.35 -7.67
CA PRO A 212 -3.72 10.34 -8.74
C PRO A 212 -2.65 11.44 -8.55
N GLY A 213 -1.39 11.07 -8.72
CA GLY A 213 -0.27 12.00 -8.49
C GLY A 213 0.16 12.15 -7.03
N CYS A 214 -0.40 11.36 -6.12
CA CYS A 214 0.08 11.25 -4.75
C CYS A 214 0.87 9.94 -4.52
N ARG A 215 2.07 10.04 -3.94
CA ARG A 215 2.90 8.88 -3.60
C ARG A 215 2.54 8.29 -2.24
N HIS A 216 2.23 9.14 -1.28
CA HIS A 216 1.78 8.73 0.05
C HIS A 216 0.72 9.68 0.57
N CYS A 217 -0.40 9.14 1.03
CA CYS A 217 -1.49 9.86 1.65
C CYS A 217 -1.76 9.31 3.04
N GLU A 218 -2.33 10.14 3.92
CA GLU A 218 -2.62 9.78 5.31
C GLU A 218 -4.02 10.24 5.69
N GLY A 219 -4.78 9.39 6.37
CA GLY A 219 -6.14 9.71 6.83
C GLY A 219 -7.21 9.77 5.73
N SER A 220 -6.89 10.24 4.51
CA SER A 220 -7.79 10.22 3.34
C SER A 220 -7.01 10.12 2.03
N PRO A 221 -7.64 9.65 0.92
CA PRO A 221 -6.99 9.59 -0.40
C PRO A 221 -6.47 10.94 -0.91
N GLU A 222 -7.16 12.03 -0.54
CA GLU A 222 -6.86 13.40 -0.96
C GLU A 222 -5.78 14.07 -0.09
N HIS A 223 -5.54 13.56 1.12
CA HIS A 223 -4.56 14.15 2.02
C HIS A 223 -3.17 13.61 1.73
N CYS A 224 -2.59 14.09 0.63
CA CYS A 224 -1.24 13.73 0.22
C CYS A 224 -0.18 14.30 1.17
N THR A 225 0.73 13.45 1.61
CA THR A 225 1.87 13.81 2.47
C THR A 225 3.21 13.68 1.74
N GLN A 226 3.26 12.93 0.64
CA GLN A 226 4.45 12.84 -0.22
C GLN A 226 4.06 12.80 -1.68
N CYS A 227 4.69 13.66 -2.47
CA CYS A 227 4.51 13.73 -3.92
C CYS A 227 5.52 12.80 -4.65
N PRO A 228 5.22 12.40 -5.90
CA PRO A 228 6.18 11.72 -6.76
C PRO A 228 7.40 12.61 -7.06
N GLU A 229 8.47 12.00 -7.55
CA GLU A 229 9.69 12.74 -7.90
C GLU A 229 9.40 13.83 -8.94
N GLY A 230 9.95 15.03 -8.73
CA GLY A 230 9.72 16.21 -9.57
C GLY A 230 8.49 17.05 -9.20
N MET A 231 7.70 16.63 -8.21
CA MET A 231 6.55 17.38 -7.69
C MET A 231 6.79 17.83 -6.24
N LEU A 232 6.23 18.99 -5.88
CA LEU A 232 6.36 19.62 -4.57
C LEU A 232 5.02 19.54 -3.82
N LEU A 233 5.05 19.23 -2.53
CA LEU A 233 3.87 19.35 -1.68
C LEU A 233 3.50 20.83 -1.53
N GLY A 234 2.32 21.21 -2.01
CA GLY A 234 1.79 22.57 -1.94
C GLY A 234 1.42 22.99 -0.51
N THR A 235 1.17 24.29 -0.34
CA THR A 235 0.69 24.87 0.93
C THR A 235 -0.78 24.56 1.20
N ALA A 236 -1.58 24.35 0.14
CA ALA A 236 -2.91 23.77 0.25
C ALA A 236 -2.78 22.26 0.59
N ALA A 237 -3.44 21.85 1.68
CA ALA A 237 -3.34 20.50 2.21
C ALA A 237 -3.58 19.44 1.12
N GLY A 238 -2.62 18.54 0.95
CA GLY A 238 -2.74 17.39 0.05
C GLY A 238 -2.52 17.66 -1.43
N THR A 239 -2.14 18.87 -1.83
CA THR A 239 -1.91 19.19 -3.25
C THR A 239 -0.44 18.98 -3.66
N CYS A 240 -0.21 18.40 -4.83
CA CYS A 240 1.12 18.29 -5.42
C CYS A 240 1.21 19.23 -6.63
N VAL A 241 2.20 20.12 -6.65
CA VAL A 241 2.40 21.12 -7.70
C VAL A 241 3.79 20.98 -8.34
N PRO A 242 3.95 21.29 -9.65
CA PRO A 242 5.24 21.22 -10.32
C PRO A 242 6.18 22.39 -9.95
N SER A 243 5.62 23.50 -9.47
CA SER A 243 6.36 24.70 -9.07
C SER A 243 5.59 25.47 -8.00
N CYS A 244 6.30 26.12 -7.08
CA CYS A 244 5.70 26.95 -6.05
C CYS A 244 5.18 28.29 -6.59
N GLY A 245 4.23 28.91 -5.89
CA GLY A 245 3.70 30.22 -6.24
C GLY A 245 4.70 31.37 -6.02
N GLN A 246 4.34 32.60 -6.41
CA GLN A 246 5.23 33.77 -6.28
C GLN A 246 5.57 34.16 -4.82
N GLN A 247 4.73 33.78 -3.86
CA GLN A 247 4.92 34.04 -2.42
C GLN A 247 5.44 32.81 -1.68
N GLU A 248 6.02 31.87 -2.41
CA GLU A 248 6.49 30.59 -1.89
C GLU A 248 7.84 30.26 -2.53
N PHE A 249 8.63 29.45 -1.82
CA PHE A 249 9.87 28.89 -2.36
C PHE A 249 9.87 27.37 -2.18
N ALA A 250 10.64 26.69 -3.03
CA ALA A 250 10.81 25.25 -2.95
C ALA A 250 11.82 24.90 -1.86
N ASP A 251 11.35 24.30 -0.77
CA ASP A 251 12.20 23.66 0.23
C ASP A 251 12.62 22.28 -0.29
N LEU A 252 13.87 22.20 -0.75
CA LEU A 252 14.50 21.00 -1.28
C LEU A 252 15.48 20.38 -0.28
N ALA A 253 15.44 20.76 1.00
CA ALA A 253 16.36 20.23 2.01
C ALA A 253 16.28 18.71 2.13
N THR A 254 15.09 18.14 1.93
CA THR A 254 14.86 16.69 1.86
C THR A 254 14.10 16.36 0.58
N PRO A 255 14.75 15.83 -0.47
CA PRO A 255 14.12 15.63 -1.79
C PRO A 255 12.84 14.78 -1.77
N SER A 256 12.75 13.80 -0.85
CA SER A 256 11.55 12.96 -0.67
C SER A 256 10.38 13.66 0.04
N LEU A 257 10.62 14.84 0.62
CA LEU A 257 9.67 15.68 1.35
C LEU A 257 9.68 17.12 0.78
N ALA A 258 10.05 17.25 -0.50
CA ALA A 258 10.11 18.52 -1.19
C ALA A 258 8.74 19.21 -1.14
N ARG A 259 8.71 20.49 -0.74
CA ARG A 259 7.47 21.23 -0.48
C ARG A 259 7.60 22.72 -0.78
N CYS A 260 6.46 23.35 -0.98
CA CYS A 260 6.36 24.80 -1.06
C CYS A 260 6.19 25.38 0.33
N VAL A 261 7.07 26.30 0.68
CA VAL A 261 7.05 27.01 1.97
C VAL A 261 6.80 28.48 1.69
N ALA A 262 5.91 29.09 2.46
CA ALA A 262 5.60 30.51 2.33
C ALA A 262 6.85 31.37 2.64
N CYS A 263 7.00 32.46 1.88
CA CYS A 263 8.00 33.49 2.18
C CYS A 263 7.71 34.19 3.51
N HIS A 264 8.69 34.95 4.02
CA HIS A 264 8.46 35.86 5.14
C HIS A 264 7.30 36.82 4.82
N ALA A 265 6.55 37.23 5.84
CA ALA A 265 5.43 38.15 5.66
C ALA A 265 5.84 39.48 5.01
N ASP A 266 7.08 39.90 5.16
CA ASP A 266 7.61 41.15 4.59
C ASP A 266 8.06 41.03 3.13
N CYS A 267 8.12 39.81 2.59
CA CYS A 267 8.49 39.57 1.21
C CYS A 267 7.26 39.63 0.29
N VAL A 268 7.44 40.18 -0.91
CA VAL A 268 6.57 39.91 -2.07
C VAL A 268 6.97 38.58 -2.71
N SER A 269 8.28 38.31 -2.79
CA SER A 269 8.86 37.07 -3.32
C SER A 269 10.14 36.69 -2.58
N CYS A 270 10.49 35.40 -2.57
CA CYS A 270 11.70 34.85 -1.97
C CYS A 270 12.17 33.61 -2.74
N GLU A 271 13.44 33.20 -2.57
CA GLU A 271 14.01 32.09 -3.34
C GLU A 271 14.65 30.97 -2.51
N ARG A 272 15.08 31.24 -1.27
CA ARG A 272 15.96 30.29 -0.53
C ARG A 272 15.56 30.05 0.93
N GLY A 273 14.60 30.78 1.46
CA GLY A 273 14.24 30.66 2.87
C GLY A 273 13.03 31.48 3.25
N SER A 274 12.49 31.17 4.42
CA SER A 274 11.33 31.83 5.02
C SER A 274 11.69 33.05 5.88
N GLY A 275 12.97 33.32 6.09
CA GLY A 275 13.46 34.51 6.78
C GLY A 275 13.40 35.77 5.90
N SER A 276 13.32 36.95 6.53
CA SER A 276 13.28 38.25 5.83
C SER A 276 14.56 38.54 5.05
N GLU A 277 15.68 37.96 5.43
CA GLU A 277 16.98 38.05 4.76
C GLU A 277 17.02 37.32 3.41
N HIS A 278 16.05 36.42 3.17
CA HIS A 278 15.92 35.65 1.94
C HIS A 278 14.89 36.23 0.96
N CYS A 279 14.31 37.40 1.26
CA CYS A 279 13.45 38.10 0.32
C CYS A 279 14.23 38.52 -0.94
N THR A 280 13.61 38.35 -2.10
CA THR A 280 14.10 38.93 -3.36
C THR A 280 13.48 40.29 -3.64
N VAL A 281 12.23 40.48 -3.22
CA VAL A 281 11.52 41.76 -3.27
C VAL A 281 10.79 41.98 -1.95
N CYS A 282 11.05 43.10 -1.29
CA CYS A 282 10.30 43.52 -0.10
C CYS A 282 8.95 44.12 -0.49
N ARG A 283 7.99 44.12 0.44
CA ARG A 283 6.75 44.88 0.27
C ARG A 283 7.03 46.38 0.06
N PRO A 284 6.16 47.13 -0.64
CA PRO A 284 6.44 48.51 -1.09
C PRO A 284 6.86 49.50 0.00
N GLU A 285 6.41 49.30 1.23
CA GLU A 285 6.76 50.19 2.35
C GLU A 285 8.16 49.94 2.92
N LEU A 286 8.74 48.77 2.64
CA LEU A 286 9.99 48.30 3.23
C LEU A 286 11.15 48.45 2.25
N ALA A 287 12.38 48.50 2.77
CA ALA A 287 13.61 48.50 1.99
C ALA A 287 14.46 47.28 2.35
N PHE A 288 15.04 46.62 1.35
CA PHE A 288 15.93 45.49 1.55
C PHE A 288 17.30 45.95 2.05
N LEU A 289 17.78 45.38 3.16
CA LEU A 289 19.12 45.58 3.70
C LEU A 289 19.90 44.27 3.64
N VAL A 290 21.01 44.27 2.89
CA VAL A 290 21.85 43.07 2.70
C VAL A 290 22.32 42.50 4.05
N GLY A 291 22.04 41.23 4.29
CA GLY A 291 22.41 40.51 5.52
C GLY A 291 21.43 40.66 6.69
N VAL A 292 20.41 41.51 6.56
CA VAL A 292 19.38 41.72 7.59
C VAL A 292 17.98 41.38 7.06
N GLY A 293 17.67 41.76 5.82
CA GLY A 293 16.38 41.56 5.18
C GLY A 293 15.57 42.85 5.04
N CYS A 294 14.25 42.72 4.92
CA CYS A 294 13.35 43.86 4.75
C CYS A 294 13.20 44.66 6.05
N VAL A 295 13.49 45.96 6.00
CA VAL A 295 13.38 46.88 7.13
C VAL A 295 12.47 48.06 6.80
N ALA A 296 11.76 48.59 7.80
CA ALA A 296 10.86 49.73 7.63
C ALA A 296 11.60 51.05 7.41
N ALA A 297 12.80 51.19 7.98
CA ALA A 297 13.67 52.35 7.81
C ALA A 297 15.12 51.90 7.68
N CYS A 298 15.88 52.56 6.80
CA CYS A 298 17.31 52.28 6.65
C CYS A 298 18.07 52.76 7.90
N PRO A 299 19.00 51.95 8.45
CA PRO A 299 19.80 52.32 9.61
C PRO A 299 20.79 53.44 9.28
N GLU A 300 21.46 53.98 10.31
CA GLU A 300 22.50 54.99 10.11
C GLU A 300 23.56 54.55 9.08
N GLY A 301 24.05 55.52 8.31
CA GLY A 301 24.98 55.30 7.21
C GLY A 301 24.34 54.71 5.95
N HIS A 302 23.01 54.59 5.89
CA HIS A 302 22.28 54.11 4.72
C HIS A 302 21.12 55.04 4.34
N PHE A 303 20.71 55.00 3.06
CA PHE A 303 19.56 55.71 2.52
C PHE A 303 18.70 54.78 1.66
N LYS A 304 17.39 55.08 1.59
CA LYS A 304 16.44 54.32 0.75
C LYS A 304 16.59 54.73 -0.70
N ARG A 305 16.89 53.77 -1.59
CA ARG A 305 16.89 53.98 -3.05
C ARG A 305 15.96 52.99 -3.74
N GLU A 306 15.64 53.28 -4.99
CA GLU A 306 14.95 52.32 -5.85
C GLU A 306 15.87 51.13 -6.13
N GLY A 307 15.32 49.93 -5.92
CA GLY A 307 16.04 48.68 -6.08
C GLY A 307 16.23 48.29 -7.56
N PRO A 308 16.92 47.18 -7.82
CA PRO A 308 17.15 46.67 -9.17
C PRO A 308 15.86 46.16 -9.85
N LEU A 309 14.80 45.89 -9.08
CA LEU A 309 13.50 45.44 -9.56
C LEU A 309 12.47 46.58 -9.44
N PRO A 310 11.58 46.75 -10.42
CA PRO A 310 10.60 47.83 -10.43
C PRO A 310 9.67 47.75 -9.22
N GLY A 311 9.50 48.88 -8.52
CA GLY A 311 8.66 48.97 -7.31
C GLY A 311 9.30 48.42 -6.04
N GLY A 312 10.55 47.93 -6.10
CA GLY A 312 11.32 47.53 -4.92
C GLY A 312 12.18 48.67 -4.37
N HIS A 313 12.47 48.62 -3.08
CA HIS A 313 13.42 49.54 -2.45
C HIS A 313 14.54 48.78 -1.74
N GLU A 314 15.72 49.38 -1.70
CA GLU A 314 16.88 48.85 -0.99
C GLU A 314 17.58 49.95 -0.19
N CYS A 315 18.27 49.55 0.87
CA CYS A 315 19.12 50.42 1.67
C CYS A 315 20.53 50.42 1.08
N ALA A 316 20.90 51.51 0.42
CA ALA A 316 22.24 51.73 -0.08
C ALA A 316 23.09 52.47 0.95
N ARG A 317 24.40 52.21 0.95
CA ARG A 317 25.35 52.88 1.84
C ARG A 317 25.56 54.34 1.40
N CYS A 318 25.63 55.23 2.38
CA CYS A 318 26.12 56.58 2.19
C CYS A 318 27.62 56.57 1.85
N ALA A 319 28.11 57.69 1.29
CA ALA A 319 29.54 57.94 1.16
C ALA A 319 30.24 57.84 2.53
N ASP A 320 31.53 57.46 2.50
CA ASP A 320 32.34 57.37 3.71
C ASP A 320 32.30 58.69 4.49
N THR A 321 32.30 58.61 5.83
CA THR A 321 32.15 59.74 6.78
C THR A 321 30.75 60.34 6.92
N CYS A 322 29.77 59.86 6.17
CA CYS A 322 28.38 60.32 6.27
C CYS A 322 27.49 59.37 7.09
N ALA A 323 26.80 59.89 8.10
CA ALA A 323 25.87 59.15 8.97
C ALA A 323 24.41 59.17 8.47
N ALA A 324 24.02 60.19 7.71
CA ALA A 324 22.73 60.22 7.01
C ALA A 324 22.87 60.96 5.69
N CYS A 325 22.37 60.40 4.60
CA CYS A 325 22.48 60.95 3.25
C CYS A 325 21.17 60.80 2.47
N THR A 326 21.03 61.56 1.38
CA THR A 326 19.93 61.41 0.41
C THR A 326 20.36 60.64 -0.84
N GLY A 327 21.64 60.31 -0.96
CA GLY A 327 22.20 59.62 -2.10
C GLY A 327 23.64 59.14 -1.85
N PRO A 328 24.26 58.46 -2.83
CA PRO A 328 25.56 57.81 -2.65
C PRO A 328 26.74 58.77 -2.75
N GLU A 329 26.54 59.99 -3.25
CA GLU A 329 27.63 60.95 -3.48
C GLU A 329 28.01 61.68 -2.19
N MET A 330 29.29 62.08 -2.09
CA MET A 330 29.79 62.84 -0.94
C MET A 330 29.07 64.18 -0.73
N ALA A 331 28.50 64.79 -1.77
CA ALA A 331 27.76 66.04 -1.70
C ALA A 331 26.31 65.88 -1.24
N GLN A 332 25.84 64.64 -1.04
CA GLN A 332 24.47 64.32 -0.65
C GLN A 332 24.39 63.93 0.83
N CYS A 333 25.38 64.31 1.64
CA CYS A 333 25.35 64.09 3.08
C CYS A 333 24.53 65.15 3.80
N THR A 334 23.71 64.69 4.76
CA THR A 334 22.87 65.54 5.62
C THR A 334 23.30 65.52 7.08
N ARG A 335 24.11 64.54 7.48
CA ARG A 335 24.69 64.44 8.83
C ARG A 335 25.97 63.62 8.79
N CYS A 336 27.04 64.11 9.40
CA CYS A 336 28.32 63.43 9.45
C CYS A 336 28.43 62.39 10.57
N VAL A 337 29.34 61.44 10.42
CA VAL A 337 29.65 60.44 11.46
C VAL A 337 30.43 61.08 12.61
N GLY A 338 29.94 60.88 13.84
CA GLY A 338 30.55 61.39 15.07
C GLY A 338 30.55 62.91 15.12
N ASP A 339 31.62 63.48 15.66
CA ASP A 339 31.79 64.92 15.81
C ASP A 339 32.49 65.51 14.58
N ARG A 340 31.94 65.33 13.38
CA ARG A 340 32.45 66.02 12.17
C ARG A 340 31.53 67.17 11.80
N LEU A 341 32.10 68.25 11.26
CA LEU A 341 31.33 69.40 10.77
C LEU A 341 30.85 69.15 9.33
N LEU A 342 29.56 69.37 9.08
CA LEU A 342 28.96 69.29 7.74
C LEU A 342 29.02 70.64 7.04
N MET A 343 29.59 70.70 5.83
CA MET A 343 29.48 71.86 4.95
C MET A 343 28.05 71.94 4.39
N ALA A 344 27.18 72.77 4.96
CA ALA A 344 25.73 72.68 4.74
C ALA A 344 25.29 72.85 3.27
N GLU A 345 25.97 73.68 2.48
CA GLU A 345 25.64 73.86 1.05
C GLU A 345 26.36 72.87 0.14
N ALA A 346 27.55 72.42 0.52
CA ALA A 346 28.33 71.47 -0.27
C ALA A 346 27.93 70.01 0.01
N GLY A 347 27.28 69.76 1.15
CA GLY A 347 26.91 68.45 1.65
C GLY A 347 28.09 67.54 1.99
N VAL A 348 29.31 68.08 2.18
CA VAL A 348 30.54 67.31 2.44
C VAL A 348 30.96 67.44 3.91
N CYS A 349 31.44 66.34 4.50
CA CYS A 349 31.93 66.30 5.87
C CYS A 349 33.43 66.62 5.96
N LEU A 350 33.82 67.45 6.93
CA LEU A 350 35.22 67.74 7.21
C LEU A 350 35.94 66.53 7.85
N PRO A 351 37.29 66.48 7.77
CA PRO A 351 38.13 65.52 8.47
C PRO A 351 37.83 65.47 9.99
N ALA A 352 38.09 64.32 10.62
CA ALA A 352 37.90 64.19 12.06
C ALA A 352 38.93 65.04 12.82
N GLY A 353 38.50 65.72 13.89
CA GLY A 353 39.34 66.58 14.71
C GLY A 353 39.36 68.05 14.30
N GLU A 354 38.59 68.43 13.27
CA GLU A 354 38.35 69.84 12.94
C GLU A 354 37.11 70.36 13.67
N ASP A 355 37.33 71.34 14.55
CA ASP A 355 36.27 72.01 15.32
C ASP A 355 35.93 73.41 14.80
N ALA A 356 36.62 73.86 13.74
CA ALA A 356 36.37 75.14 13.08
C ALA A 356 36.23 74.95 11.57
N CYS A 357 35.29 75.69 10.98
CA CYS A 357 35.07 75.71 9.54
C CYS A 357 36.18 76.48 8.80
N PRO A 358 36.43 76.18 7.52
CA PRO A 358 37.40 76.91 6.70
C PRO A 358 36.98 78.38 6.49
N ALA A 359 37.94 79.23 6.10
CA ALA A 359 37.69 80.65 5.85
C ALA A 359 36.51 80.87 4.88
N GLY A 360 35.67 81.87 5.16
CA GLY A 360 34.42 82.13 4.45
C GLY A 360 33.21 81.32 4.95
N TRP A 361 33.35 80.58 6.05
CA TRP A 361 32.26 79.80 6.67
C TRP A 361 32.16 80.05 8.18
N HIS A 362 30.94 80.21 8.67
CA HIS A 362 30.60 80.26 10.09
C HIS A 362 30.45 78.86 10.68
N THR A 363 30.96 78.65 11.90
CA THR A 363 30.83 77.37 12.62
C THR A 363 29.62 77.38 13.55
N ASP A 364 28.54 76.70 13.15
CA ASP A 364 27.40 76.40 14.04
C ASP A 364 27.75 75.14 14.86
N ALA A 365 28.37 75.37 16.02
CA ALA A 365 28.79 74.30 16.92
C ALA A 365 27.61 73.46 17.47
N ALA A 366 26.43 74.08 17.62
CA ALA A 366 25.25 73.42 18.17
C ALA A 366 24.66 72.39 17.19
N ALA A 367 24.64 72.71 15.90
CA ALA A 367 24.18 71.80 14.86
C ALA A 367 25.31 71.10 14.09
N ARG A 368 26.57 71.28 14.53
CA ARG A 368 27.79 70.72 13.90
C ARG A 368 27.83 70.95 12.38
N ARG A 369 27.59 72.18 11.94
CA ARG A 369 27.56 72.54 10.52
C ARG A 369 28.32 73.83 10.22
N CYS A 370 28.90 73.89 9.03
CA CYS A 370 29.49 75.07 8.44
C CYS A 370 28.44 75.75 7.55
N LEU A 371 28.14 77.01 7.85
CA LEU A 371 27.23 77.85 7.09
C LEU A 371 28.04 78.90 6.33
N ARG A 372 27.71 79.15 5.06
CA ARG A 372 28.50 80.07 4.23
C ARG A 372 28.30 81.51 4.71
N CYS A 373 29.40 82.26 4.83
CA CYS A 373 29.31 83.68 5.12
C CYS A 373 28.65 84.46 3.96
N PRO A 374 28.12 85.67 4.21
CA PRO A 374 27.49 86.47 3.16
C PRO A 374 28.47 86.80 2.03
N GLU A 375 27.94 86.99 0.82
CA GLU A 375 28.72 87.29 -0.39
C GLU A 375 29.72 88.45 -0.16
N GLY A 376 31.02 88.15 -0.32
CA GLY A 376 32.10 89.12 -0.13
C GLY A 376 32.70 89.17 1.29
N CYS A 377 32.25 88.30 2.18
CA CYS A 377 32.79 88.15 3.53
C CYS A 377 33.86 87.04 3.61
N LEU A 378 34.97 87.32 4.29
CA LEU A 378 36.10 86.41 4.53
C LEU A 378 36.03 85.72 5.91
N SER A 379 35.54 86.41 6.95
CA SER A 379 35.28 85.81 8.28
C SER A 379 33.97 86.33 8.85
N CYS A 380 33.15 85.42 9.39
CA CYS A 380 31.89 85.70 10.07
C CYS A 380 31.73 84.83 11.34
N ASP A 381 32.76 84.80 12.19
CA ASP A 381 32.86 83.88 13.33
C ASP A 381 31.76 84.08 14.39
N ALA A 382 31.26 85.31 14.59
CA ALA A 382 30.20 85.59 15.56
C ALA A 382 28.80 85.14 15.13
N SER A 383 28.46 85.27 13.83
CA SER A 383 27.13 84.97 13.28
C SER A 383 27.22 84.90 11.75
N VAL A 384 26.34 84.10 11.13
CA VAL A 384 26.20 84.02 9.67
C VAL A 384 25.93 85.39 9.02
N ASP A 385 25.32 86.32 9.73
CA ASP A 385 24.97 87.65 9.19
C ASP A 385 26.02 88.72 9.50
N ASP A 386 26.94 88.46 10.43
CA ASP A 386 27.91 89.44 10.92
C ASP A 386 29.27 89.21 10.28
N CYS A 387 29.54 89.96 9.20
CA CYS A 387 30.85 89.93 8.57
C CYS A 387 31.88 90.70 9.42
N GLU A 388 32.93 90.02 9.87
CA GLU A 388 34.02 90.63 10.64
C GLU A 388 35.17 91.09 9.74
N GLN A 389 35.41 90.37 8.63
CA GLN A 389 36.47 90.69 7.67
C GLN A 389 35.97 90.56 6.24
N CYS A 390 36.09 91.62 5.43
CA CYS A 390 35.74 91.59 4.00
C CYS A 390 36.88 91.02 3.14
N GLN A 391 36.55 90.52 1.96
CA GLN A 391 37.53 90.23 0.90
C GLN A 391 38.24 91.53 0.45
N LEU A 392 39.46 91.42 -0.10
CA LEU A 392 40.36 92.56 -0.41
C LEU A 392 39.72 93.72 -1.19
N ASP A 393 38.64 93.45 -1.93
CA ASP A 393 38.00 94.40 -2.85
C ASP A 393 36.70 95.00 -2.29
N ARG A 394 36.35 94.72 -1.03
CA ARG A 394 35.09 95.15 -0.39
C ARG A 394 35.35 95.78 0.98
N GLN A 395 34.45 96.67 1.40
CA GLN A 395 34.50 97.32 2.71
C GLN A 395 33.20 97.09 3.47
N LEU A 396 33.32 96.91 4.79
CA LEU A 396 32.20 96.83 5.73
C LEU A 396 31.51 98.20 5.80
N ILE A 397 30.27 98.29 5.29
CA ILE A 397 29.42 99.46 5.50
C ILE A 397 28.60 99.17 6.75
N ARG A 398 28.92 99.84 7.87
CA ARG A 398 28.03 99.79 9.04
C ARG A 398 26.74 100.54 8.68
N LEU A 399 25.59 99.99 9.06
CA LEU A 399 24.28 100.64 8.85
C LEU A 399 24.19 102.05 9.50
N LEU A 400 25.10 102.38 10.42
CA LEU A 400 25.25 103.70 11.04
C LEU A 400 26.03 104.72 10.18
N ASP A 401 26.76 104.27 9.16
CA ASP A 401 27.56 105.11 8.24
C ASP A 401 26.79 105.44 6.95
N ARG A 402 25.54 105.00 6.81
CA ARG A 402 24.65 105.52 5.76
C ARG A 402 24.31 106.97 6.09
N ALA A 403 24.83 107.90 5.30
CA ALA A 403 24.32 109.27 5.27
C ALA A 403 22.79 109.22 5.07
N PRO A 404 22.01 110.02 5.83
CA PRO A 404 20.58 110.11 5.60
C PRO A 404 20.37 110.61 4.17
N THR A 405 19.72 109.80 3.34
CA THR A 405 19.17 110.28 2.07
C THR A 405 18.03 111.25 2.41
N GLU A 406 18.25 112.55 2.24
CA GLU A 406 17.20 113.57 2.24
C GLU A 406 16.22 113.33 1.07
N GLY A 407 14.92 113.36 1.40
CA GLY A 407 13.78 113.82 0.58
C GLY A 407 13.53 113.21 -0.82
N THR A 408 12.57 112.28 -0.99
CA THR A 408 11.14 112.48 -1.38
C THR A 408 10.89 112.90 -2.84
N PRO A 409 9.76 112.54 -3.50
CA PRO A 409 8.68 111.62 -3.11
C PRO A 409 8.68 110.26 -3.86
#